data_AF-A0A2E5PIF6-F1
#
_entry.id   AF-A0A2E5PIF6-F1
#
_cell.length_a   1.000
_cell.length_b   1.000
_cell.length_c   1.000
_cell.angle_alpha   90.00
_cell.angle_beta   90.00
_cell.angle_gamma   90.00
#
_symmetry.space_group_name_H-M   'P 1'
#
loop_
_entity.id
_entity.type
_entity.pdbx_description
1 polymer ?
#
loop_
_entity_poly.entity_id
_entity_poly.type
_entity_poly.pdbx_seq_one_letter_code
_entity_poly.pdbx_strand_id
1 'polypeptide(L)'
;MSAVAAIDDGYISTGATAERASGPVGGPGAWRGVDMAERPDEWLYTLSSAEITELDDAMHRTRSKDIIDIERADFVLPTLGGVFDEMRRELLNGRGFVVIRGIPVTDYGVEEAARVYFGLGRYFGNARSQNGKGHVLGHVCDLGARYDAFKNPGKARIYQTKVRQLFHTDGVDIVSLLCLQKAKYGGESSISSSVFVHDEMWRRDNDLWAAMYEPFWRDRRGEVPEGKKPYYPSAMFHYHDGRFESPWPQGLHTGTLPLIYQLLQLCFCCVCCRSQAPALANTLQLVMTKL
;
A
#
# COMPACT_ATOMS: atom_id res chain seq x y z
N MET A 1 -0.46 7.85 31.56
CA MET A 1 -1.53 8.69 30.97
C MET A 1 -0.85 9.87 30.29
N SER A 2 -0.92 9.97 28.97
CA SER A 2 -0.49 11.15 28.23
C SER A 2 -1.72 11.71 27.54
N ALA A 3 -2.06 12.96 27.85
CA ALA A 3 -3.22 13.63 27.26
C ALA A 3 -2.84 14.11 25.85
N VAL A 4 -3.38 13.46 24.82
CA VAL A 4 -3.45 14.09 23.50
C VAL A 4 -4.41 15.25 23.64
N ALA A 5 -3.89 16.49 23.52
CA ALA A 5 -4.73 17.67 23.50
C ALA A 5 -5.77 17.53 22.37
N ALA A 6 -7.05 17.66 22.70
CA ALA A 6 -8.09 17.65 21.71
C ALA A 6 -7.92 18.89 20.82
N ILE A 7 -7.65 18.67 19.54
CA ILE A 7 -7.65 19.73 18.53
C ILE A 7 -9.12 20.03 18.22
N ASP A 8 -9.71 20.95 18.98
CA ASP A 8 -11.06 21.46 18.73
C ASP A 8 -11.03 22.59 17.68
N ASP A 9 -10.60 22.22 16.48
CA ASP A 9 -10.76 23.06 15.31
C ASP A 9 -12.04 22.64 14.59
N GLY A 10 -12.95 23.58 14.37
CA GLY A 10 -14.21 23.40 13.61
C GLY A 10 -14.05 23.07 12.13
N TYR A 11 -12.90 22.49 11.74
CA TYR A 11 -12.57 22.06 10.39
C TYR A 11 -13.42 20.85 9.96
N ILE A 12 -14.60 21.16 9.44
CA ILE A 12 -15.32 20.21 8.59
C ILE A 12 -14.62 20.21 7.24
N SER A 13 -13.74 19.22 7.02
CA SER A 13 -13.21 18.96 5.69
C SER A 13 -14.38 18.84 4.71
N THR A 14 -14.43 19.74 3.73
CA THR A 14 -15.41 19.71 2.64
C THR A 14 -15.16 18.52 1.71
N GLY A 15 -13.98 17.90 1.81
CA GLY A 15 -13.47 16.88 0.90
C GLY A 15 -13.03 17.40 -0.45
N ALA A 16 -13.26 18.68 -0.78
CA ALA A 16 -12.68 19.33 -1.94
C ALA A 16 -11.24 19.77 -1.65
N THR A 17 -10.46 20.03 -2.69
CA THR A 17 -9.14 20.65 -2.54
C THR A 17 -9.22 22.15 -2.79
N ALA A 18 -8.40 22.91 -2.06
CA ALA A 18 -8.26 24.35 -2.29
C ALA A 18 -7.45 24.65 -3.57
N GLU A 19 -6.49 23.78 -3.90
CA GLU A 19 -5.62 23.89 -5.06
C GLU A 19 -5.85 22.73 -6.04
N ARG A 20 -5.46 22.95 -7.30
CA ARG A 20 -5.40 21.95 -8.38
C ARG A 20 -4.09 22.16 -9.12
N ALA A 21 -3.52 21.11 -9.70
CA ALA A 21 -2.36 21.27 -10.58
C ALA A 21 -2.76 22.15 -11.78
N SER A 22 -1.90 23.09 -12.21
CA SER A 22 -2.18 23.90 -13.41
C SER A 22 -1.89 23.16 -14.73
N GLY A 23 -1.35 21.95 -14.64
CA GLY A 23 -0.85 21.13 -15.73
C GLY A 23 -0.55 19.70 -15.27
N PRO A 24 0.14 18.91 -16.11
CA PRO A 24 0.73 17.64 -15.69
C PRO A 24 1.69 17.84 -14.51
N VAL A 25 1.64 16.95 -13.53
CA VAL A 25 2.53 16.93 -12.36
C VAL A 25 3.91 16.39 -12.75
N GLY A 26 3.96 15.36 -13.61
CA GLY A 26 5.22 14.81 -14.12
C GLY A 26 6.13 14.24 -13.03
N GLY A 27 7.44 14.45 -13.21
CA GLY A 27 8.47 13.96 -12.28
C GLY A 27 8.67 12.43 -12.32
N PRO A 28 9.51 11.88 -11.42
CA PRO A 28 9.88 10.46 -11.42
C PRO A 28 8.69 9.52 -11.10
N GLY A 29 7.64 10.04 -10.48
CA GLY A 29 6.39 9.30 -10.24
C GLY A 29 5.57 9.05 -11.51
N ALA A 30 5.72 9.84 -12.57
CA ALA A 30 4.87 9.79 -13.78
C ALA A 30 5.29 8.72 -14.82
N TRP A 31 5.46 7.47 -14.38
CA TRP A 31 5.88 6.35 -15.23
C TRP A 31 4.72 5.52 -15.81
N ARG A 32 4.98 4.83 -16.94
CA ARG A 32 4.10 3.79 -17.49
C ARG A 32 4.63 2.41 -17.15
N GLY A 33 3.74 1.46 -16.90
CA GLY A 33 4.13 0.08 -16.55
C GLY A 33 4.98 -0.62 -17.62
N VAL A 34 4.77 -0.30 -18.90
CA VAL A 34 5.60 -0.82 -20.01
C VAL A 34 7.02 -0.28 -19.96
N ASP A 35 7.20 1.03 -19.72
CA ASP A 35 8.52 1.67 -19.62
C ASP A 35 9.30 1.22 -18.36
N MET A 36 8.60 0.73 -17.32
CA MET A 36 9.18 0.11 -16.12
C MET A 36 9.54 -1.37 -16.34
N ALA A 37 8.79 -2.09 -17.17
CA ALA A 37 9.06 -3.50 -17.46
C ALA A 37 10.37 -3.70 -18.23
N GLU A 38 10.76 -2.71 -19.04
CA GLU A 38 12.04 -2.67 -19.76
C GLU A 38 13.25 -2.33 -18.87
N ARG A 39 13.01 -1.81 -17.66
CA ARG A 39 14.05 -1.28 -16.74
C ARG A 39 13.92 -1.86 -15.33
N PRO A 40 13.99 -3.20 -15.16
CA PRO A 40 13.81 -3.87 -13.88
C PRO A 40 14.78 -3.38 -12.81
N ASP A 41 16.03 -3.10 -13.16
CA ASP A 41 17.11 -2.75 -12.22
C ASP A 41 16.88 -1.39 -11.52
N GLU A 42 15.96 -0.55 -12.00
CA GLU A 42 15.58 0.70 -11.31
C GLU A 42 14.69 0.45 -10.08
N TRP A 43 13.96 -0.67 -10.03
CA TRP A 43 12.94 -0.93 -9.02
C TRP A 43 13.02 -2.32 -8.36
N LEU A 44 13.83 -3.22 -8.92
CA LEU A 44 14.07 -4.55 -8.39
C LEU A 44 15.42 -4.62 -7.67
N TYR A 45 15.37 -4.77 -6.36
CA TYR A 45 16.55 -5.07 -5.54
C TYR A 45 16.58 -6.56 -5.19
N THR A 46 17.75 -7.20 -5.31
CA THR A 46 17.93 -8.60 -4.91
C THR A 46 18.98 -8.66 -3.83
N LEU A 47 18.61 -9.17 -2.65
CA LEU A 47 19.51 -9.33 -1.51
C LEU A 47 20.65 -10.31 -1.86
N SER A 48 21.87 -9.89 -1.55
CA SER A 48 23.05 -10.76 -1.54
C SER A 48 23.06 -11.67 -0.30
N SER A 49 23.89 -12.72 -0.32
CA SER A 49 24.02 -13.63 0.82
C SER A 49 24.48 -12.94 2.11
N ALA A 50 25.34 -11.92 2.01
CA ALA A 50 25.80 -11.15 3.17
C ALA A 50 24.67 -10.32 3.79
N GLU A 51 23.83 -9.71 2.95
CA GLU A 51 22.67 -8.94 3.39
C GLU A 51 21.58 -9.85 3.98
N ILE A 52 21.44 -11.09 3.50
CA ILE A 52 20.56 -12.10 4.10
C ILE A 52 21.06 -12.48 5.51
N THR A 53 22.36 -12.73 5.68
CA THR A 53 22.96 -12.96 7.01
C THR A 53 22.72 -11.79 7.95
N GLU A 54 22.75 -10.55 7.44
CA GLU A 54 22.45 -9.34 8.21
C GLU A 54 20.99 -9.31 8.73
N LEU A 55 20.03 -9.78 7.93
CA LEU A 55 18.63 -9.97 8.37
C LEU A 55 18.52 -11.07 9.42
N ASP A 56 19.22 -12.19 9.26
CA ASP A 56 19.24 -13.29 10.22
C ASP A 56 19.78 -12.81 11.58
N ASP A 57 20.91 -12.11 11.59
CA ASP A 57 21.52 -11.57 12.82
C ASP A 57 20.61 -10.55 13.51
N ALA A 58 19.90 -9.70 12.77
CA ALA A 58 18.93 -8.76 13.33
C ALA A 58 17.68 -9.47 13.88
N MET A 59 17.21 -10.52 13.21
CA MET A 59 16.12 -11.38 13.69
C MET A 59 16.49 -12.11 14.98
N HIS A 60 17.69 -12.69 15.06
CA HIS A 60 18.19 -13.38 16.26
C HIS A 60 18.35 -12.43 17.45
N ARG A 61 18.97 -11.26 17.25
CA ARG A 61 19.16 -10.25 18.31
C ARG A 61 17.84 -9.74 18.90
N THR A 62 16.76 -9.72 18.11
CA THR A 62 15.45 -9.22 18.55
C THR A 62 14.53 -10.30 19.13
N ARG A 63 14.90 -11.58 19.16
CA ARG A 63 14.04 -12.70 19.64
C ARG A 63 13.44 -12.52 21.03
N SER A 64 14.12 -11.79 21.93
CA SER A 64 13.64 -11.52 23.30
C SER A 64 12.62 -10.39 23.43
N LYS A 65 12.34 -9.65 22.34
CA LYS A 65 11.32 -8.59 22.29
C LYS A 65 10.03 -9.09 21.65
N ASP A 66 8.90 -8.54 22.08
CA ASP A 66 7.65 -8.65 21.33
C ASP A 66 7.79 -7.92 19.98
N ILE A 67 7.22 -8.48 18.91
CA ILE A 67 7.43 -7.98 17.54
C ILE A 67 7.03 -6.50 17.42
N ILE A 68 5.97 -6.08 18.11
CA ILE A 68 5.43 -4.71 18.04
C ILE A 68 6.35 -3.66 18.68
N ASP A 69 7.23 -4.09 19.60
CA ASP A 69 8.16 -3.25 20.36
C ASP A 69 9.57 -3.21 19.75
N ILE A 70 9.75 -3.80 18.56
CA ILE A 70 11.00 -3.71 17.80
C ILE A 70 11.13 -2.30 17.22
N GLU A 71 12.13 -1.57 17.66
CA GLU A 71 12.52 -0.30 17.06
C GLU A 71 13.62 -0.48 16.01
N ARG A 72 13.86 0.56 15.19
CA ARG A 72 14.96 0.56 14.20
C ARG A 72 16.33 0.37 14.87
N ALA A 73 16.49 0.84 16.11
CA ALA A 73 17.70 0.70 16.91
C ALA A 73 17.94 -0.74 17.42
N ASP A 74 16.91 -1.59 17.44
CA ASP A 74 17.04 -3.01 17.80
C ASP A 74 17.36 -3.88 16.59
N PHE A 75 16.71 -3.60 15.46
CA PHE A 75 16.88 -4.32 14.20
C PHE A 75 18.01 -3.70 13.36
N VAL A 76 19.23 -3.62 13.93
CA VAL A 76 20.38 -2.92 13.31
C VAL A 76 20.89 -3.68 12.10
N LEU A 77 20.90 -2.99 10.96
CA LEU A 77 21.38 -3.46 9.66
C LEU A 77 22.57 -2.60 9.19
N PRO A 78 23.83 -3.00 9.47
CA PRO A 78 25.02 -2.22 9.13
C PRO A 78 25.17 -1.83 7.65
N THR A 79 24.76 -2.71 6.72
CA THR A 79 24.88 -2.49 5.27
C THR A 79 23.53 -2.12 4.66
N LEU A 80 22.50 -2.94 4.91
CA LEU A 80 21.16 -2.73 4.35
C LEU A 80 20.48 -1.48 4.91
N GLY A 81 20.86 -1.01 6.10
CA GLY A 81 20.23 0.16 6.71
C GLY A 81 20.38 1.43 5.88
N GLY A 82 21.55 1.63 5.25
CA GLY A 82 21.79 2.73 4.32
C GLY A 82 20.98 2.56 3.03
N VAL A 83 20.99 1.35 2.45
CA VAL A 83 20.20 1.00 1.26
C VAL A 83 18.71 1.28 1.46
N PHE A 84 18.15 0.95 2.63
CA PHE A 84 16.73 1.21 2.91
C PHE A 84 16.42 2.69 3.13
N ASP A 85 17.36 3.51 3.60
CA ASP A 85 17.20 4.97 3.59
C ASP A 85 17.17 5.53 2.15
N GLU A 86 17.92 4.93 1.21
CA GLU A 86 17.84 5.29 -0.22
C GLU A 86 16.51 4.86 -0.82
N MET A 87 16.09 3.61 -0.61
CA MET A 87 14.77 3.13 -1.05
C MET A 87 13.62 3.94 -0.47
N ARG A 88 13.72 4.38 0.78
CA ARG A 88 12.73 5.27 1.41
C ARG A 88 12.67 6.64 0.70
N ARG A 89 13.80 7.18 0.24
CA ARG A 89 13.82 8.40 -0.59
C ARG A 89 13.17 8.17 -1.96
N GLU A 90 13.42 7.03 -2.61
CA GLU A 90 12.80 6.65 -3.89
C GLU A 90 11.28 6.37 -3.79
N LEU A 91 10.83 5.85 -2.65
CA LEU A 91 9.40 5.71 -2.33
C LEU A 91 8.73 7.07 -2.14
N LEU A 92 9.35 7.98 -1.38
CA LEU A 92 8.75 9.28 -1.03
C LEU A 92 8.83 10.32 -2.15
N ASN A 93 9.92 10.34 -2.95
CA ASN A 93 10.23 11.41 -3.89
C ASN A 93 10.59 10.92 -5.30
N GLY A 94 10.72 9.60 -5.49
CA GLY A 94 11.11 8.95 -6.73
C GLY A 94 9.92 8.32 -7.46
N ARG A 95 10.07 7.06 -7.89
CA ARG A 95 9.01 6.33 -8.62
C ARG A 95 7.84 5.85 -7.75
N GLY A 96 7.94 5.92 -6.42
CA GLY A 96 6.86 5.51 -5.52
C GLY A 96 6.70 4.01 -5.32
N PHE A 97 7.63 3.17 -5.79
CA PHE A 97 7.63 1.73 -5.47
C PHE A 97 9.03 1.11 -5.52
N VAL A 98 9.21 0.00 -4.79
CA VAL A 98 10.39 -0.88 -4.88
C VAL A 98 9.98 -2.32 -4.60
N VAL A 99 10.68 -3.28 -5.22
CA VAL A 99 10.50 -4.72 -5.01
C VAL A 99 11.82 -5.31 -4.52
N ILE A 100 11.83 -5.87 -3.32
CA ILE A 100 12.97 -6.56 -2.72
C ILE A 100 12.76 -8.07 -2.90
N ARG A 101 13.75 -8.77 -3.45
CA ARG A 101 13.79 -10.24 -3.58
C ARG A 101 14.91 -10.84 -2.75
N GLY A 102 14.72 -12.10 -2.34
CA GLY A 102 15.74 -12.90 -1.67
C GLY A 102 15.58 -13.00 -0.15
N ILE A 103 14.53 -12.42 0.44
CA ILE A 103 14.20 -12.64 1.86
C ILE A 103 13.85 -14.14 2.02
N PRO A 104 14.57 -14.93 2.84
CA PRO A 104 14.48 -16.39 2.84
C PRO A 104 13.30 -16.89 3.69
N VAL A 105 12.08 -16.48 3.35
CA VAL A 105 10.87 -16.80 4.14
C VAL A 105 10.51 -18.30 4.14
N THR A 106 11.14 -19.10 3.26
CA THR A 106 11.04 -20.57 3.30
C THR A 106 11.81 -21.20 4.46
N ASP A 107 12.81 -20.49 4.97
CA ASP A 107 13.77 -20.98 5.95
C ASP A 107 13.40 -20.48 7.35
N TYR A 108 12.40 -19.59 7.44
CA TYR A 108 11.85 -19.00 8.64
C TYR A 108 10.52 -19.65 9.08
N GLY A 109 10.33 -19.76 10.39
CA GLY A 109 9.00 -19.89 10.97
C GLY A 109 8.14 -18.63 10.75
N VAL A 110 6.82 -18.75 10.90
CA VAL A 110 5.89 -17.62 10.67
C VAL A 110 6.20 -16.41 11.58
N GLU A 111 6.61 -16.65 12.83
CA GLU A 111 7.03 -15.58 13.74
C GLU A 111 8.33 -14.91 13.28
N GLU A 112 9.32 -15.69 12.84
CA GLU A 112 10.62 -15.18 12.39
C GLU A 112 10.46 -14.35 11.11
N ALA A 113 9.65 -14.82 10.16
CA ALA A 113 9.29 -14.06 8.97
C ALA A 113 8.52 -12.76 9.31
N ALA A 114 7.61 -12.81 10.29
CA ALA A 114 6.90 -11.61 10.78
C ALA A 114 7.85 -10.63 11.50
N ARG A 115 8.83 -11.14 12.24
CA ARG A 115 9.86 -10.37 12.96
C ARG A 115 10.81 -9.66 11.99
N VAL A 116 11.32 -10.37 10.98
CA VAL A 116 12.07 -9.77 9.86
C VAL A 116 11.23 -8.72 9.16
N TYR A 117 9.99 -9.04 8.80
CA TYR A 117 9.10 -8.13 8.08
C TYR A 117 8.82 -6.82 8.86
N PHE A 118 8.54 -6.92 10.16
CA PHE A 118 8.30 -5.76 11.00
C PHE A 118 9.58 -4.94 11.20
N GLY A 119 10.71 -5.61 11.43
CA GLY A 119 12.03 -4.97 11.54
C GLY A 119 12.43 -4.19 10.28
N LEU A 120 12.22 -4.77 9.09
CA LEU A 120 12.33 -4.09 7.80
C LEU A 120 11.42 -2.85 7.74
N GLY A 121 10.15 -2.99 8.15
CA GLY A 121 9.19 -1.89 8.20
C GLY A 121 9.65 -0.68 9.01
N ARG A 122 10.46 -0.89 10.07
CA ARG A 122 11.03 0.20 10.90
C ARG A 122 12.02 1.11 10.16
N TYR A 123 12.56 0.68 9.02
CA TYR A 123 13.40 1.54 8.16
C TYR A 123 12.55 2.48 7.30
N PHE A 124 11.35 2.05 6.91
CA PHE A 124 10.45 2.82 6.05
C PHE A 124 9.55 3.78 6.84
N GLY A 125 9.15 3.42 8.08
CA GLY A 125 8.40 4.31 8.96
C GLY A 125 7.86 3.64 10.23
N ASN A 126 6.71 4.11 10.69
CA ASN A 126 6.00 3.57 11.84
C ASN A 126 4.82 2.71 11.37
N ALA A 127 4.71 1.48 11.88
CA ALA A 127 3.55 0.63 11.66
C ALA A 127 2.27 1.32 12.16
N ARG A 128 1.17 1.16 11.40
CA ARG A 128 -0.17 1.63 11.76
C ARG A 128 -1.10 0.44 11.92
N SER A 129 -2.17 0.62 12.68
CA SER A 129 -3.23 -0.39 12.73
C SER A 129 -3.93 -0.50 11.38
N GLN A 130 -4.09 -1.73 10.90
CA GLN A 130 -4.69 -2.05 9.60
C GLN A 130 -6.21 -2.25 9.66
N ASN A 131 -6.81 -2.29 10.86
CA ASN A 131 -8.24 -2.52 11.07
C ASN A 131 -8.68 -2.13 12.49
N GLY A 132 -9.99 -2.04 12.72
CA GLY A 132 -10.57 -1.77 14.05
C GLY A 132 -10.24 -2.77 15.18
N LYS A 133 -9.46 -3.84 14.95
CA LYS A 133 -8.97 -4.77 16.00
C LYS A 133 -7.54 -4.47 16.48
N GLY A 134 -6.88 -3.44 15.94
CA GLY A 134 -5.52 -3.09 16.37
C GLY A 134 -4.40 -3.86 15.68
N HIS A 135 -4.68 -4.76 14.72
CA HIS A 135 -3.62 -5.54 14.07
C HIS A 135 -2.65 -4.65 13.29
N VAL A 136 -1.36 -4.70 13.61
CA VAL A 136 -0.28 -4.00 12.87
C VAL A 136 0.27 -4.79 11.70
N LEU A 137 0.15 -6.12 11.73
CA LEU A 137 0.42 -7.03 10.62
C LEU A 137 -0.88 -7.76 10.23
N GLY A 138 -1.28 -7.64 8.98
CA GLY A 138 -2.44 -8.32 8.41
C GLY A 138 -2.03 -9.47 7.49
N HIS A 139 -2.66 -10.63 7.64
CA HIS A 139 -2.54 -11.72 6.67
C HIS A 139 -3.51 -11.51 5.50
N VAL A 140 -2.98 -11.49 4.27
CA VAL A 140 -3.75 -11.52 3.02
C VAL A 140 -3.85 -12.97 2.55
N CYS A 141 -5.01 -13.60 2.76
CA CYS A 141 -5.27 -14.99 2.40
C CYS A 141 -6.78 -15.28 2.33
N ASP A 142 -7.21 -16.28 1.55
CA ASP A 142 -8.62 -16.70 1.56
C ASP A 142 -8.94 -17.43 2.88
N LEU A 143 -9.58 -16.71 3.79
CA LEU A 143 -10.06 -17.23 5.08
C LEU A 143 -11.45 -17.86 4.95
N GLY A 144 -11.95 -18.07 3.72
CA GLY A 144 -13.29 -18.58 3.47
C GLY A 144 -14.38 -17.52 3.63
N ALA A 145 -14.03 -16.25 3.84
CA ALA A 145 -14.99 -15.16 3.97
C ALA A 145 -15.86 -15.05 2.70
N ARG A 146 -17.13 -14.68 2.89
CA ARG A 146 -18.10 -14.54 1.80
C ARG A 146 -18.73 -13.16 1.87
N TYR A 147 -18.73 -12.47 0.74
CA TYR A 147 -19.61 -11.35 0.52
C TYR A 147 -21.06 -11.81 0.63
N ASP A 148 -21.93 -10.98 1.22
CA ASP A 148 -23.37 -11.15 1.04
C ASP A 148 -23.78 -10.77 -0.39
N ALA A 149 -25.04 -11.00 -0.74
CA ALA A 149 -25.56 -10.72 -2.10
C ALA A 149 -25.37 -9.26 -2.55
N PHE A 150 -25.16 -8.34 -1.59
CA PHE A 150 -24.96 -6.90 -1.82
C PHE A 150 -23.49 -6.47 -1.76
N LYS A 151 -22.56 -7.41 -1.55
CA LYS A 151 -21.11 -7.18 -1.40
C LYS A 151 -20.75 -6.19 -0.27
N ASN A 152 -21.50 -6.19 0.83
CA ASN A 152 -21.26 -5.25 1.93
C ASN A 152 -19.85 -5.38 2.53
N PRO A 153 -19.03 -4.30 2.52
CA PRO A 153 -17.64 -4.33 3.00
C PRO A 153 -17.51 -4.47 4.54
N GLY A 154 -18.64 -4.41 5.27
CA GLY A 154 -18.69 -4.58 6.73
C GLY A 154 -18.69 -6.04 7.21
N LYS A 155 -18.94 -7.03 6.35
CA LYS A 155 -18.97 -8.47 6.74
C LYS A 155 -17.81 -9.31 6.23
N ALA A 156 -17.23 -8.94 5.09
CA ALA A 156 -16.04 -9.57 4.54
C ALA A 156 -15.10 -8.49 4.01
N ARG A 157 -13.83 -8.51 4.45
CA ARG A 157 -12.78 -7.68 3.84
C ARG A 157 -12.21 -8.41 2.63
N ILE A 158 -11.89 -7.69 1.55
CA ILE A 158 -11.48 -8.30 0.28
C ILE A 158 -10.23 -9.18 0.39
N TYR A 159 -9.27 -8.78 1.22
CA TYR A 159 -8.04 -9.51 1.52
C TYR A 159 -8.25 -10.85 2.26
N GLN A 160 -9.49 -11.16 2.66
CA GLN A 160 -9.90 -12.42 3.29
C GLN A 160 -10.56 -13.39 2.32
N THR A 161 -10.53 -13.09 1.01
CA THR A 161 -11.25 -13.80 -0.05
C THR A 161 -10.37 -14.05 -1.27
N LYS A 162 -10.79 -14.96 -2.17
CA LYS A 162 -10.19 -15.16 -3.50
C LYS A 162 -10.70 -14.20 -4.61
N VAL A 163 -11.42 -13.13 -4.26
CA VAL A 163 -12.00 -12.20 -5.26
C VAL A 163 -10.93 -11.19 -5.71
N ARG A 164 -10.87 -10.87 -7.00
CA ARG A 164 -9.95 -9.85 -7.53
C ARG A 164 -10.15 -8.51 -6.81
N GLN A 165 -9.12 -8.08 -6.10
CA GLN A 165 -9.02 -6.74 -5.54
C GLN A 165 -8.79 -5.73 -6.69
N LEU A 166 -9.50 -4.62 -6.67
CA LEU A 166 -9.35 -3.55 -7.67
C LEU A 166 -8.25 -2.57 -7.25
N PHE A 167 -7.76 -1.74 -8.18
CA PHE A 167 -6.86 -0.64 -7.86
C PHE A 167 -7.43 0.26 -6.76
N HIS A 168 -6.54 0.65 -5.85
CA HIS A 168 -6.81 1.50 -4.70
C HIS A 168 -5.49 1.94 -4.07
N THR A 169 -5.57 2.91 -3.19
CA THR A 169 -4.54 3.25 -2.20
C THR A 169 -5.09 2.99 -0.80
N ASP A 170 -4.24 2.59 0.13
CA ASP A 170 -4.63 2.49 1.55
C ASP A 170 -4.48 3.84 2.26
N GLY A 171 -5.04 3.96 3.47
CA GLY A 171 -5.06 5.21 4.26
C GLY A 171 -3.72 5.65 4.86
N VAL A 172 -2.62 5.01 4.47
CA VAL A 172 -1.25 5.17 5.01
C VAL A 172 -0.34 5.83 3.97
N ASP A 173 0.92 6.05 4.35
CA ASP A 173 1.92 6.68 3.48
C ASP A 173 2.63 5.63 2.61
N ILE A 174 3.05 4.50 3.21
CA ILE A 174 3.65 3.35 2.51
C ILE A 174 2.86 2.08 2.85
N VAL A 175 2.49 1.31 1.83
CA VAL A 175 2.01 -0.06 1.94
C VAL A 175 3.16 -1.02 1.66
N SER A 176 3.24 -2.08 2.45
CA SER A 176 4.16 -3.20 2.23
C SER A 176 3.41 -4.53 2.15
N LEU A 177 3.96 -5.47 1.38
CA LEU A 177 3.47 -6.85 1.26
C LEU A 177 4.65 -7.82 1.19
N LEU A 178 4.85 -8.64 2.23
CA LEU A 178 5.75 -9.80 2.18
C LEU A 178 4.98 -11.04 1.71
N CYS A 179 5.42 -11.64 0.60
CA CYS A 179 4.89 -12.91 0.12
C CYS A 179 5.51 -14.07 0.93
N LEU A 180 4.73 -14.68 1.83
CA LEU A 180 5.12 -15.89 2.58
C LEU A 180 4.86 -17.19 1.79
N GLN A 181 3.82 -17.21 0.97
CA GLN A 181 3.49 -18.34 0.09
C GLN A 181 2.81 -17.82 -1.18
N LYS A 182 3.21 -18.36 -2.33
CA LYS A 182 2.60 -18.03 -3.63
C LYS A 182 1.25 -18.72 -3.83
N ALA A 183 0.45 -18.13 -4.70
CA ALA A 183 -0.75 -18.75 -5.23
C ALA A 183 -0.45 -19.97 -6.10
N LYS A 184 -1.41 -20.90 -6.15
CA LYS A 184 -1.38 -22.03 -7.10
C LYS A 184 -1.65 -21.57 -8.54
N TYR A 185 -2.55 -20.59 -8.70
CA TYR A 185 -2.94 -20.00 -9.98
C TYR A 185 -3.50 -18.60 -9.74
N GLY A 186 -3.37 -17.76 -10.78
CA GLY A 186 -3.43 -16.31 -10.60
C GLY A 186 -2.36 -15.84 -9.63
N GLY A 187 -2.47 -14.59 -9.22
CA GLY A 187 -1.79 -14.09 -8.03
C GLY A 187 -0.92 -12.85 -8.23
N GLU A 188 -1.15 -12.12 -9.31
CA GLU A 188 -0.22 -11.15 -9.87
C GLU A 188 -0.42 -9.77 -9.23
N SER A 189 0.45 -9.36 -8.31
CA SER A 189 0.47 -7.98 -7.82
C SER A 189 0.58 -7.01 -9.00
N SER A 190 -0.18 -5.92 -8.96
CA SER A 190 -0.19 -4.91 -10.01
C SER A 190 -0.19 -3.52 -9.39
N ILE A 191 0.59 -2.62 -9.98
CA ILE A 191 0.76 -1.24 -9.56
C ILE A 191 0.52 -0.32 -10.75
N SER A 192 0.05 0.89 -10.49
CA SER A 192 -0.15 1.92 -11.50
C SER A 192 0.27 3.26 -10.89
N SER A 193 0.89 4.12 -11.69
CA SER A 193 1.21 5.48 -11.26
C SER A 193 -0.05 6.33 -11.24
N SER A 194 -0.42 6.82 -10.06
CA SER A 194 -1.47 7.82 -9.89
C SER A 194 -1.11 9.15 -10.58
N VAL A 195 0.18 9.51 -10.60
CA VAL A 195 0.71 10.71 -11.27
C VAL A 195 0.54 10.61 -12.79
N PHE A 196 0.89 9.46 -13.38
CA PHE A 196 0.69 9.23 -14.82
C PHE A 196 -0.80 9.22 -15.18
N VAL A 197 -1.66 8.61 -14.35
CA VAL A 197 -3.12 8.64 -14.55
C VAL A 197 -3.66 10.07 -14.49
N HIS A 198 -3.26 10.86 -13.49
CA HIS A 198 -3.59 12.28 -13.38
C HIS A 198 -3.19 13.06 -14.65
N ASP A 199 -1.95 12.89 -15.09
CA ASP A 199 -1.40 13.61 -16.23
C ASP A 199 -2.09 13.23 -17.55
N GLU A 200 -2.40 11.95 -17.75
CA GLU A 200 -3.17 11.51 -18.91
C GLU A 200 -4.63 11.97 -18.87
N MET A 201 -5.25 12.06 -17.69
CA MET A 201 -6.57 12.67 -17.56
C MET A 201 -6.51 14.15 -17.93
N TRP A 202 -5.54 14.92 -17.42
CA TRP A 202 -5.35 16.33 -17.80
C TRP A 202 -5.17 16.51 -19.31
N ARG A 203 -4.41 15.62 -19.98
CA ARG A 203 -4.14 15.66 -21.43
C ARG A 203 -5.33 15.25 -22.30
N ARG A 204 -6.22 14.38 -21.82
CA ARG A 204 -7.26 13.73 -22.64
C ARG A 204 -8.69 14.19 -22.34
N ASP A 205 -8.98 14.52 -21.10
CA ASP A 205 -10.32 14.82 -20.59
C ASP A 205 -10.22 15.76 -19.38
N ASN A 206 -10.16 17.07 -19.67
CA ASN A 206 -9.96 18.09 -18.64
C ASN A 206 -11.16 18.20 -17.69
N ASP A 207 -12.38 17.92 -18.16
CA ASP A 207 -13.59 17.92 -17.33
C ASP A 207 -13.54 16.77 -16.31
N LEU A 208 -13.17 15.56 -16.74
CA LEU A 208 -12.99 14.41 -15.86
C LEU A 208 -11.82 14.62 -14.88
N TRP A 209 -10.73 15.22 -15.34
CA TRP A 209 -9.59 15.61 -14.49
C TRP A 209 -10.01 16.62 -13.41
N ALA A 210 -10.74 17.68 -13.78
CA ALA A 210 -11.22 18.68 -12.84
C ALA A 210 -12.21 18.07 -11.82
N ALA A 211 -13.07 17.16 -12.27
CA ALA A 211 -14.00 16.44 -11.41
C ALA A 211 -13.32 15.55 -10.36
N MET A 212 -12.09 15.08 -10.58
CA MET A 212 -11.36 14.28 -9.56
C MET A 212 -10.95 15.10 -8.33
N TYR A 213 -10.91 16.42 -8.42
CA TYR A 213 -10.64 17.33 -7.30
C TYR A 213 -11.89 17.71 -6.48
N GLU A 214 -13.08 17.32 -6.96
CA GLU A 214 -14.35 17.55 -6.26
C GLU A 214 -14.59 16.48 -5.16
N PRO A 215 -15.43 16.77 -4.13
CA PRO A 215 -15.67 15.83 -3.05
C PRO A 215 -16.36 14.53 -3.48
N PHE A 216 -15.74 13.38 -3.23
CA PHE A 216 -16.39 12.07 -3.31
C PHE A 216 -16.73 11.53 -1.92
N TRP A 217 -17.93 10.97 -1.77
CA TRP A 217 -18.39 10.39 -0.51
C TRP A 217 -17.93 8.95 -0.34
N ARG A 218 -17.09 8.71 0.67
CA ARG A 218 -16.48 7.41 1.00
C ARG A 218 -17.14 6.79 2.21
N ASP A 219 -17.49 5.51 2.12
CA ASP A 219 -17.97 4.70 3.23
C ASP A 219 -16.83 4.42 4.25
N ARG A 220 -17.12 4.52 5.55
CA ARG A 220 -16.24 4.13 6.66
C ARG A 220 -16.23 2.61 6.90
N ARG A 221 -17.03 1.84 6.16
CA ARG A 221 -17.06 0.37 6.14
C ARG A 221 -17.29 -0.24 7.52
N GLY A 222 -18.16 0.38 8.31
CA GLY A 222 -18.50 0.01 9.69
C GLY A 222 -17.57 0.58 10.77
N GLU A 223 -16.41 1.14 10.43
CA GLU A 223 -15.47 1.76 11.38
C GLU A 223 -15.85 3.23 11.58
N VAL A 224 -17.02 3.47 12.20
CA VAL A 224 -17.61 4.80 12.40
C VAL A 224 -17.26 5.34 13.79
N PRO A 225 -16.47 6.42 13.91
CA PRO A 225 -16.23 7.06 15.20
C PRO A 225 -17.51 7.68 15.77
N GLU A 226 -17.58 7.80 17.09
CA GLU A 226 -18.71 8.43 17.77
C GLU A 226 -18.95 9.87 17.26
N GLY A 227 -20.23 10.22 17.07
CA GLY A 227 -20.64 11.51 16.50
C GLY A 227 -20.34 11.72 15.01
N LYS A 228 -19.78 10.74 14.28
CA LYS A 228 -19.51 10.86 12.83
C LYS A 228 -20.55 10.10 11.98
N LYS A 229 -20.76 10.58 10.76
CA LYS A 229 -21.56 9.87 9.74
C LYS A 229 -20.85 8.59 9.28
N PRO A 230 -21.59 7.57 8.80
CA PRO A 230 -21.00 6.35 8.24
C PRO A 230 -20.20 6.57 6.95
N TYR A 231 -20.24 7.78 6.40
CA TYR A 231 -19.44 8.21 5.25
C TYR A 231 -18.72 9.55 5.54
N TYR A 232 -17.73 9.89 4.71
CA TYR A 232 -17.01 11.17 4.75
C TYR A 232 -16.61 11.63 3.35
N PRO A 233 -16.45 12.94 3.11
CA PRO A 233 -16.07 13.46 1.81
C PRO A 233 -14.53 13.47 1.66
N SER A 234 -14.02 13.11 0.49
CA SER A 234 -12.62 13.31 0.07
C SER A 234 -12.48 13.11 -1.44
N ALA A 235 -11.87 14.08 -2.11
CA ALA A 235 -11.52 14.09 -3.52
C ALA A 235 -10.65 12.89 -3.92
N MET A 236 -10.63 12.55 -5.20
CA MET A 236 -9.76 11.49 -5.72
C MET A 236 -8.34 11.99 -5.93
N PHE A 237 -8.20 13.25 -6.36
CA PHE A 237 -6.93 13.94 -6.47
C PHE A 237 -6.86 15.04 -5.41
N HIS A 238 -5.69 15.15 -4.79
CA HIS A 238 -5.31 16.24 -3.91
C HIS A 238 -4.05 16.90 -4.47
N TYR A 239 -4.02 18.23 -4.44
CA TYR A 239 -2.84 19.01 -4.79
C TYR A 239 -2.67 20.11 -3.75
N HIS A 240 -1.45 20.32 -3.27
CA HIS A 240 -1.10 21.37 -2.30
C HIS A 240 0.42 21.58 -2.29
N ASP A 241 0.88 22.83 -2.31
CA ASP A 241 2.31 23.20 -2.21
C ASP A 241 3.22 22.41 -3.18
N GLY A 242 2.76 22.29 -4.43
CA GLY A 242 3.48 21.55 -5.48
C GLY A 242 3.39 20.02 -5.41
N ARG A 243 2.81 19.45 -4.36
CA ARG A 243 2.65 17.99 -4.16
C ARG A 243 1.29 17.49 -4.64
N PHE A 244 1.26 16.24 -5.08
CA PHE A 244 0.06 15.56 -5.57
C PHE A 244 -0.19 14.26 -4.80
N GLU A 245 -1.36 14.09 -4.22
CA GLU A 245 -1.81 12.81 -3.62
C GLU A 245 -3.04 12.28 -4.36
N SER A 246 -3.22 10.95 -4.37
CA SER A 246 -4.37 10.31 -5.00
C SER A 246 -4.96 9.21 -4.11
N PRO A 247 -5.74 9.56 -3.08
CA PRO A 247 -6.44 8.57 -2.27
C PRO A 247 -7.53 7.87 -3.10
N TRP A 248 -7.22 6.76 -3.76
CA TRP A 248 -8.18 6.03 -4.59
C TRP A 248 -8.88 4.92 -3.80
N PRO A 249 -10.22 4.93 -3.60
CA PRO A 249 -10.88 3.95 -2.77
C PRO A 249 -11.20 2.65 -3.53
N GLN A 250 -11.10 1.52 -2.83
CA GLN A 250 -11.57 0.23 -3.33
C GLN A 250 -13.08 0.25 -3.62
N GLY A 251 -13.46 0.12 -4.90
CA GLY A 251 -14.81 -0.26 -5.33
C GLY A 251 -15.81 0.86 -5.62
N LEU A 252 -15.46 1.84 -6.47
CA LEU A 252 -16.44 2.77 -7.04
C LEU A 252 -17.47 2.02 -7.91
N HIS A 253 -18.63 1.71 -7.33
CA HIS A 253 -19.79 1.19 -8.06
C HIS A 253 -20.85 2.27 -8.34
N THR A 254 -20.41 3.48 -8.70
CA THR A 254 -21.29 4.51 -9.28
C THR A 254 -21.40 4.31 -10.79
N GLY A 255 -22.59 3.95 -11.28
CA GLY A 255 -22.85 3.50 -12.66
C GLY A 255 -22.71 4.54 -13.78
N THR A 256 -21.98 5.63 -13.55
CA THR A 256 -21.86 6.80 -14.44
C THR A 256 -20.45 7.06 -14.97
N LEU A 257 -19.44 6.26 -14.61
CA LEU A 257 -18.04 6.49 -15.02
C LEU A 257 -17.36 5.28 -15.71
N PRO A 258 -17.80 4.86 -16.92
CA PRO A 258 -17.15 3.79 -17.68
C PRO A 258 -15.71 4.12 -18.15
N LEU A 259 -15.41 5.39 -18.42
CA LEU A 259 -14.10 5.85 -18.93
C LEU A 259 -12.95 5.61 -17.94
N ILE A 260 -13.18 5.85 -16.66
CA ILE A 260 -12.19 5.62 -15.59
C ILE A 260 -11.74 4.14 -15.59
N TYR A 261 -12.68 3.22 -15.82
CA TYR A 261 -12.37 1.80 -15.85
C TYR A 261 -11.54 1.38 -17.06
N GLN A 262 -11.63 2.07 -18.20
CA GLN A 262 -10.84 1.77 -19.41
C GLN A 262 -9.36 2.16 -19.26
N LEU A 263 -9.05 3.23 -18.53
CA LEU A 263 -7.67 3.64 -18.25
C LEU A 263 -6.97 2.76 -17.20
N LEU A 264 -7.73 2.12 -16.31
CA LEU A 264 -7.23 1.29 -15.20
C LEU A 264 -7.32 -0.22 -15.45
N GLN A 265 -7.59 -0.67 -16.68
CA GLN A 265 -8.14 -2.02 -16.93
C GLN A 265 -7.13 -3.20 -17.03
N LEU A 266 -6.03 -3.23 -16.26
CA LEU A 266 -5.07 -4.37 -16.30
C LEU A 266 -4.67 -4.91 -14.89
N CYS A 267 -4.81 -6.23 -14.70
CA CYS A 267 -4.19 -7.09 -13.64
C CYS A 267 -4.59 -6.90 -12.13
N PHE A 268 -4.11 -7.77 -11.21
CA PHE A 268 -4.38 -8.04 -9.73
C PHE A 268 -4.84 -9.51 -9.46
N CYS A 269 -4.50 -10.26 -8.37
CA CYS A 269 -3.47 -10.20 -7.29
C CYS A 269 -3.45 -11.52 -6.44
N CYS A 270 -2.44 -11.75 -5.57
CA CYS A 270 -2.05 -13.03 -4.91
C CYS A 270 -3.13 -13.77 -4.08
N VAL A 271 -3.47 -15.01 -4.48
CA VAL A 271 -4.39 -15.92 -3.76
C VAL A 271 -3.60 -16.97 -2.98
N CYS A 272 -3.49 -16.84 -1.67
CA CYS A 272 -2.90 -17.89 -0.82
C CYS A 272 -3.82 -19.14 -0.80
N CYS A 273 -3.63 -20.06 -1.75
CA CYS A 273 -4.48 -21.21 -1.99
C CYS A 273 -3.81 -22.49 -1.44
N ARG A 274 -4.47 -23.19 -0.51
CA ARG A 274 -3.95 -24.42 0.09
C ARG A 274 -3.82 -25.56 -0.94
N SER A 275 -2.62 -25.80 -1.46
CA SER A 275 -2.11 -27.13 -1.80
C SER A 275 -0.58 -27.07 -2.01
N GLN A 276 0.13 -28.11 -1.57
CA GLN A 276 1.60 -28.19 -1.62
C GLN A 276 2.16 -28.00 -3.05
N ALA A 277 3.06 -27.01 -3.19
CA ALA A 277 4.04 -26.92 -4.27
C ALA A 277 5.21 -26.03 -3.80
N PRO A 278 6.45 -26.52 -3.70
CA PRO A 278 7.60 -25.71 -3.30
C PRO A 278 8.09 -24.87 -4.49
N ALA A 279 7.72 -23.59 -4.54
CA ALA A 279 8.14 -22.68 -5.61
C ALA A 279 8.24 -21.19 -5.16
N LEU A 280 9.16 -20.90 -4.25
CA LEU A 280 9.76 -19.58 -4.03
C LEU A 280 8.77 -18.42 -3.84
N ALA A 281 8.17 -18.31 -2.66
CA ALA A 281 7.76 -17.02 -2.13
C ALA A 281 8.98 -16.42 -1.44
N ASN A 282 9.51 -15.28 -1.91
CA ASN A 282 10.77 -14.65 -1.42
C ASN A 282 10.78 -13.13 -1.77
N THR A 283 9.61 -12.47 -1.78
CA THR A 283 9.45 -11.11 -2.32
C THR A 283 8.72 -10.20 -1.34
N LEU A 284 9.31 -9.03 -1.07
CA LEU A 284 8.68 -7.89 -0.42
C LEU A 284 8.40 -6.81 -1.46
N GLN A 285 7.16 -6.35 -1.54
CA GLN A 285 6.76 -5.20 -2.34
C GLN A 285 6.48 -4.02 -1.42
N LEU A 286 7.03 -2.85 -1.75
CA LEU A 286 6.79 -1.58 -1.07
C LEU A 286 6.22 -0.60 -2.09
N VAL A 287 5.09 0.02 -1.77
CA VAL A 287 4.38 0.96 -2.64
C VAL A 287 3.98 2.18 -1.81
N MET A 288 4.34 3.35 -2.30
CA MET A 288 3.93 4.63 -1.73
C MET A 288 2.47 4.91 -2.12
N THR A 289 1.65 5.31 -1.15
CA THR A 289 0.21 5.57 -1.32
C THR A 289 -0.19 7.04 -1.18
N LYS A 290 0.75 7.93 -0.82
CA LYS A 290 0.65 9.41 -0.74
C LYS A 290 2.00 10.05 -1.13
N LEU A 291 2.14 11.37 -1.28
CA LEU A 291 3.40 12.07 -1.61
C LEU A 291 3.56 13.36 -0.79
#